data_AF-A0A2M7A9Q1-F1
#
_entry.id   AF-A0A2M7A9Q1-F1
#
_cell.length_a   1.000
_cell.length_b   1.000
_cell.length_c   1.000
_cell.angle_alpha   90.00
_cell.angle_beta   90.00
_cell.angle_gamma   90.00
#
_symmetry.space_group_name_H-M   'P 1'
#
loop_
_entity.id
_entity.type
_entity.pdbx_description
1 polymer ?
#
loop_
_entity_poly.entity_id
_entity_poly.type
_entity_poly.pdbx_seq_one_letter_code
_entity_poly.pdbx_strand_id
1 'polypeptide(L)' 'MEFPTERMDITYSHGGNNSGLGWLVLNLSGLDMEGVNKLYVDIESLGALKDKQKSRESQADFVREFFAKKE' A
#
# COMPACT_ATOMS: atom_id res chain seq x y z
N MET A 1 6.84 -7.69 -9.60
CA MET A 1 5.75 -8.60 -9.98
C MET A 1 4.66 -7.75 -10.59
N GLU A 2 4.25 -8.04 -11.81
CA GLU A 2 3.19 -7.31 -12.50
C GLU A 2 1.85 -8.01 -12.23
N PHE A 3 0.87 -7.28 -11.69
CA PHE A 3 -0.46 -7.82 -11.44
C PHE A 3 -1.37 -7.51 -12.65
N PRO A 4 -2.15 -8.46 -13.18
CA PRO A 4 -2.97 -8.22 -14.38
C PRO A 4 -4.03 -7.14 -14.12
N THR A 5 -4.03 -6.09 -14.94
CA THR A 5 -4.96 -4.94 -14.80
C THR A 5 -6.43 -5.34 -14.95
N GLU A 6 -6.72 -6.36 -15.77
CA GLU A 6 -8.06 -6.93 -15.93
C GLU A 6 -8.63 -7.57 -14.64
N ARG A 7 -7.76 -7.87 -13.66
CA ARG A 7 -8.12 -8.39 -12.35
C ARG A 7 -8.13 -7.32 -11.26
N MET A 8 -7.95 -6.05 -11.64
CA MET A 8 -7.97 -4.90 -10.75
C MET A 8 -9.27 -4.12 -10.95
N ASP A 9 -9.87 -3.68 -9.87
CA ASP A 9 -11.09 -2.87 -9.89
C ASP A 9 -11.05 -1.79 -8.79
N ILE A 10 -11.94 -0.80 -8.85
CA ILE A 10 -12.04 0.26 -7.84
C ILE A 10 -13.48 0.32 -7.32
N THR A 11 -13.64 0.12 -6.01
CA THR A 11 -14.93 0.32 -5.32
C THR A 11 -14.83 1.44 -4.29
N TYR A 12 -15.86 2.26 -4.16
CA TYR A 12 -15.90 3.32 -3.14
C TYR A 12 -16.42 2.84 -1.79
N SER A 13 -16.96 1.61 -1.74
CA SER A 13 -17.52 1.02 -0.52
C SER A 13 -17.02 -0.41 -0.29
N HIS A 14 -16.61 -0.71 0.94
CA HIS A 14 -16.25 -2.05 1.38
C HIS A 14 -16.44 -2.20 2.90
N GLY A 15 -17.06 -3.30 3.34
CA GLY A 15 -17.21 -3.61 4.77
C GLY A 15 -17.99 -2.58 5.60
N GLY A 16 -18.89 -1.81 4.97
CA GLY A 16 -19.62 -0.70 5.62
C GLY A 16 -18.86 0.61 5.67
N ASN A 17 -17.61 0.66 5.21
CA ASN A 17 -16.81 1.88 5.09
C ASN A 17 -16.88 2.44 3.67
N ASN A 18 -17.05 3.76 3.57
CA ASN A 18 -16.93 4.51 2.33
C ASN A 18 -15.61 5.27 2.34
N SER A 19 -14.83 5.13 1.27
CA SER A 19 -13.55 5.83 1.09
C SER A 19 -13.72 6.88 0.00
N GLY A 20 -13.20 8.09 0.24
CA GLY A 20 -13.30 9.20 -0.73
C GLY A 20 -12.45 8.95 -1.98
N LEU A 21 -11.32 8.26 -1.81
CA LEU A 21 -10.45 7.85 -2.91
C LEU A 21 -10.76 6.44 -3.43
N GLY A 22 -11.55 5.68 -2.68
CA GLY A 22 -11.94 4.32 -3.01
C GLY A 22 -10.94 3.27 -2.57
N TRP A 23 -11.29 2.03 -2.86
CA TRP A 23 -10.57 0.81 -2.52
C TRP A 23 -10.12 0.14 -3.82
N LEU A 24 -8.84 -0.19 -3.89
CA LEU A 24 -8.31 -1.06 -4.93
C LEU A 24 -8.69 -2.50 -4.61
N VAL A 25 -9.43 -3.13 -5.51
CA VAL A 25 -9.82 -4.54 -5.43
C VAL A 25 -8.91 -5.35 -6.33
N LEU A 26 -8.20 -6.32 -5.76
CA LEU A 26 -7.43 -7.31 -6.53
C LEU A 26 -8.18 -8.63 -6.51
N ASN A 27 -8.57 -9.11 -7.69
CA ASN A 27 -9.20 -10.41 -7.85
C ASN A 27 -8.12 -11.50 -7.95
N LEU A 28 -8.07 -12.34 -6.93
CA LEU A 28 -7.08 -13.39 -6.75
C LEU A 28 -7.65 -14.77 -7.11
N SER A 29 -8.88 -14.80 -7.63
CA SER A 29 -9.52 -16.01 -8.12
C SER A 29 -8.65 -16.69 -9.19
N GLY A 30 -8.43 -17.99 -9.02
CA GLY A 30 -7.57 -18.77 -9.92
C GLY A 30 -6.07 -18.60 -9.69
N LEU A 31 -5.66 -17.88 -8.63
CA LEU A 31 -4.33 -18.05 -8.04
C LEU A 31 -4.42 -19.14 -6.97
N ASP A 32 -3.32 -19.86 -6.77
CA ASP A 32 -3.20 -20.89 -5.73
C ASP A 32 -3.08 -20.24 -4.35
N MET A 33 -4.17 -19.59 -3.94
CA MET A 33 -4.33 -18.99 -2.64
C MET A 33 -5.52 -19.62 -1.97
N GLU A 34 -5.28 -20.37 -0.89
CA GLU A 34 -6.33 -21.10 -0.19
C GLU A 34 -7.38 -20.14 0.38
N GLY A 35 -8.57 -20.14 -0.24
CA GLY A 35 -9.77 -19.48 0.27
C GLY A 35 -9.85 -17.96 0.10
N VAL A 36 -8.81 -17.29 -0.41
CA VAL A 36 -8.80 -15.84 -0.59
C VAL A 36 -9.04 -15.47 -2.05
N ASN A 37 -10.26 -15.00 -2.34
CA ASN A 37 -10.65 -14.67 -3.72
C ASN A 37 -10.43 -13.19 -4.08
N LYS A 38 -10.43 -12.30 -3.08
CA LYS A 38 -10.33 -10.85 -3.29
C LYS A 38 -9.52 -10.20 -2.18
N LEU A 39 -8.62 -9.29 -2.55
CA LEU A 39 -7.95 -8.38 -1.63
C LEU A 39 -8.50 -6.97 -1.84
N TYR A 40 -8.76 -6.28 -0.73
CA TYR A 40 -9.23 -4.90 -0.73
C TYR A 40 -8.17 -4.04 -0.06
N VAL A 41 -7.69 -3.02 -0.76
CA VAL A 41 -6.68 -2.08 -0.28
C VAL A 41 -7.26 -0.68 -0.32
N ASP A 42 -7.42 -0.06 0.84
CA ASP A 42 -7.84 1.34 0.92
C ASP A 42 -6.75 2.26 0.37
N ILE A 43 -7.11 3.09 -0.61
CA ILE A 43 -6.18 3.98 -1.29
C ILE A 43 -5.75 5.14 -0.38
N GLU A 44 -6.61 5.59 0.53
CA GLU A 44 -6.25 6.63 1.50
C GLU A 44 -5.11 6.16 2.41
N SER A 45 -5.19 4.90 2.87
CA SER A 45 -4.16 4.25 3.67
C SER A 45 -2.82 4.11 2.93
N LEU A 46 -2.82 3.95 1.59
CA LEU A 46 -1.59 3.90 0.80
C LEU A 46 -0.84 5.24 0.82
N GLY A 47 -1.55 6.37 0.82
CA GLY A 47 -0.96 7.69 0.97
C GLY A 47 -0.18 7.82 2.28
N ALA A 48 -0.78 7.42 3.39
CA ALA A 48 -0.15 7.44 4.71
C ALA A 48 1.08 6.51 4.81
N LEU A 49 1.05 5.37 4.12
CA LEU A 49 2.20 4.46 4.06
C LEU A 49 3.39 5.05 3.30
N LYS A 50 3.12 5.74 2.18
CA LYS A 50 4.15 6.44 1.40
C LYS A 50 4.82 7.55 2.20
N ASP A 51 4.04 8.31 2.96
CA ASP A 51 4.55 9.36 3.86
C ASP A 51 5.38 8.79 5.02
N LYS A 52 4.95 7.65 5.60
CA LYS A 52 5.76 6.94 6.60
C LYS A 52 7.07 6.42 6.03
N GLN A 53 7.07 5.94 4.79
CA GLN A 53 8.29 5.44 4.15
C GLN A 53 9.28 6.57 3.89
N LYS A 54 8.82 7.69 3.32
CA LYS A 54 9.65 8.91 3.18
C LYS A 54 10.23 9.39 4.51
N SER A 55 9.41 9.38 5.56
CA SER A 55 9.83 9.79 6.90
C SER A 55 10.88 8.85 7.52
N ARG A 56 10.89 7.57 7.15
CA ARG A 56 11.92 6.60 7.56
C ARG A 56 13.21 6.77 6.78
N GLU A 57 13.13 7.07 5.49
CA GLU A 57 14.30 7.41 4.67
C GLU A 57 14.99 8.66 5.19
N SER A 58 14.25 9.73 5.47
CA SER A 58 14.82 10.96 6.04
C SER A 58 15.47 10.76 7.43
N GLN A 59 14.95 9.86 8.26
CA GLN A 59 15.60 9.53 9.54
C GLN A 59 16.89 8.72 9.35
N ALA A 60 16.93 7.82 8.36
CA ALA A 60 18.13 7.06 8.05
C ALA A 60 19.26 7.94 7.50
N ASP A 61 18.93 8.92 6.65
CA ASP A 61 19.88 9.91 6.15
C ASP A 61 20.39 10.84 7.26
N PHE A 62 19.50 11.30 8.15
CA PHE A 62 19.91 12.14 9.29
C PHE A 62 20.89 11.41 10.22
N VAL A 63 20.65 10.14 10.52
CA VAL A 63 21.55 9.34 11.36
C VAL A 63 22.91 9.17 10.68
N ARG A 64 22.94 8.91 9.36
CA ARG A 64 24.20 8.81 8.60
C ARG A 64 25.02 10.10 8.64
N GLU A 65 24.39 11.25 8.39
CA GLU A 65 25.08 12.55 8.47
C GLU A 65 25.58 12.85 9.89
N PHE A 66 24.82 12.49 10.92
CA PHE A 66 25.20 12.73 12.31
C PHE A 66 26.41 11.89 12.75
N PHE A 67 26.53 10.66 12.24
CA PHE A 67 27.71 9.81 12.49
C PHE A 67 28.91 10.24 11.64
N ALA A 68 28.71 10.66 10.39
CA ALA A 68 29.79 11.13 9.51
C ALA A 68 30.42 12.46 9.97
N LYS A 69 29.69 13.29 10.73
CA LYS A 69 30.19 14.57 11.26
C LYS A 69 30.96 14.43 12.59
N LYS A 70 31.05 13.21 13.13
CA LYS A 70 31.72 12.91 14.41
C LYS A 70 33.11 12.30 14.26
N GLU A 71 33.57 12.07 13.03
CA GLU A 71 34.95 11.74 12.66
C GLU A 71 35.68 12.99 12.15
#